data_AF-A0A822H3E9-F1
#
_entry.id   AF-A0A822H3E9-F1
#
_cell.length_a   1.000
_cell.length_b   1.000
_cell.length_c   1.000
_cell.angle_alpha   90.00
_cell.angle_beta   90.00
_cell.angle_gamma   90.00
#
_symmetry.space_group_name_H-M   'P 1'
#
loop_
_entity.id
_entity.type
_entity.pdbx_description
1 polymer ?
#
loop_
_entity_poly.entity_id
_entity_poly.type
_entity_poly.pdbx_seq_one_letter_code
_entity_poly.pdbx_strand_id
1 'polypeptide(L)'
;SFLLTSTDRETVINDLEETTPSNNMQKVLFDIDADPGEDSSIPFANINLDYDQDDNKNILFMVGSIFRLVSISYDKDKRCIIKIKLCNENEPDLQQLFENMRKENGYGETNLLVLAMILRDMGKFDLAEKYLFRMLKQLPPNDPLL
;
A
#
# COMPACT_ATOMS: atom_id res chain seq x y z
N SER A 1 -3.54 -5.04 -0.32
CA SER A 1 -3.47 -4.72 1.12
C SER A 1 -2.69 -3.43 1.30
N PHE A 2 -2.79 -2.77 2.46
CA PHE A 2 -1.85 -1.71 2.81
C PHE A 2 -0.47 -2.33 3.09
N LEU A 3 0.58 -1.53 2.92
CA LEU A 3 1.96 -1.92 3.23
C LEU A 3 2.53 -0.92 4.24
N LEU A 4 2.86 -1.42 5.43
CA LEU A 4 3.51 -0.64 6.49
C LEU A 4 5.02 -0.85 6.39
N THR A 5 5.77 0.23 6.49
CA THR A 5 7.23 0.26 6.38
C THR A 5 7.80 1.27 7.36
N SER A 6 9.12 1.31 7.51
CA SER A 6 9.82 2.29 8.33
C SER A 6 10.96 2.93 7.54
N THR A 7 11.19 4.22 7.80
CA THR A 7 12.39 4.96 7.37
C THR A 7 13.59 4.65 8.28
N ASP A 8 13.38 4.02 9.43
CA ASP A 8 14.44 3.53 10.30
C ASP A 8 14.98 2.18 9.82
N ARG A 9 16.09 2.21 9.10
CA ARG A 9 16.73 0.98 8.63
C ARG A 9 17.22 0.10 9.77
N GLU A 10 17.70 0.68 10.87
CA GLU A 10 18.28 -0.08 11.98
C GLU A 10 17.19 -0.85 12.72
N THR A 11 16.05 -0.20 13.01
CA THR A 11 14.89 -0.87 13.60
C THR A 11 14.42 -2.04 12.75
N VAL A 12 14.26 -1.85 11.43
CA VAL A 12 13.78 -2.92 10.53
C VAL A 12 14.76 -4.09 10.47
N ILE A 13 16.07 -3.82 10.50
CA ILE A 13 17.08 -4.89 10.55
C ILE A 13 17.02 -5.64 11.87
N ASN A 14 16.90 -4.94 13.01
CA ASN A 14 16.78 -5.58 14.32
C ASN A 14 15.55 -6.49 14.39
N ASP A 15 14.38 -6.00 13.95
CA ASP A 15 13.15 -6.79 13.87
C ASP A 15 13.33 -8.05 13.00
N LEU A 16 14.01 -7.89 11.86
CA LEU A 16 14.31 -8.99 10.96
C LEU A 16 15.28 -9.99 11.60
N GLU A 17 16.25 -9.53 12.40
CA GLU A 17 17.24 -10.35 13.07
C GLU A 17 16.68 -11.18 14.22
N GLU A 18 15.72 -10.64 14.98
CA GLU A 18 15.02 -11.35 16.05
C GLU A 18 14.25 -12.59 15.57
N THR A 19 13.89 -12.65 14.28
CA THR A 19 13.23 -13.82 13.71
C THR A 19 14.22 -14.96 13.44
N THR A 20 13.89 -16.20 13.77
CA THR A 20 14.66 -17.37 13.34
C THR A 20 13.95 -18.02 12.14
N PRO A 21 14.55 -18.01 10.94
CA PRO A 21 13.90 -18.57 9.77
C PRO A 21 13.82 -20.09 9.93
N SER A 22 12.68 -20.67 9.56
CA SER A 22 12.56 -22.13 9.42
C SER A 22 13.48 -22.64 8.30
N ASN A 23 13.72 -23.95 8.25
CA ASN A 23 14.77 -24.58 7.43
C ASN A 23 14.70 -24.29 5.90
N ASN A 24 13.62 -23.69 5.40
CA ASN A 24 13.42 -23.33 3.99
C ASN A 24 13.02 -21.86 3.79
N MET A 25 13.21 -20.99 4.79
CA MET A 25 12.86 -19.57 4.71
C MET A 25 14.10 -18.71 4.61
N GLN A 26 13.97 -17.60 3.89
CA GLN A 26 15.04 -16.60 3.76
C GLN A 26 14.54 -15.25 4.29
N LYS A 27 15.40 -14.56 5.05
CA LYS A 27 15.18 -13.19 5.47
C LYS A 27 15.34 -12.24 4.28
N VAL A 28 14.34 -11.40 4.04
CA VAL A 28 14.30 -10.45 2.94
C VAL A 28 14.05 -9.05 3.50
N LEU A 29 14.89 -8.11 3.10
CA LEU A 29 14.73 -6.69 3.35
C LEU A 29 14.28 -6.01 2.07
N PHE A 30 13.13 -5.35 2.11
CA PHE A 30 12.69 -4.47 1.03
C PHE A 30 13.21 -3.06 1.27
N ASP A 31 13.87 -2.50 0.26
CA ASP A 31 14.39 -1.14 0.26
C ASP A 31 13.61 -0.36 -0.80
N ILE A 32 12.79 0.58 -0.36
CA ILE A 32 11.78 1.24 -1.19
C ILE A 32 12.23 2.67 -1.47
N ASP A 33 12.47 2.97 -2.75
CA ASP A 33 12.65 4.33 -3.23
C ASP A 33 11.28 4.95 -3.52
N ALA A 34 10.90 5.96 -2.73
CA ALA A 34 9.63 6.67 -2.83
C ALA A 34 9.86 8.16 -2.56
N ASP A 35 10.01 8.94 -3.62
CA ASP A 35 10.23 10.39 -3.54
C ASP A 35 8.88 11.13 -3.53
N PRO A 36 8.50 11.80 -2.43
CA PRO A 36 7.26 12.59 -2.38
C PRO A 36 7.30 13.84 -3.29
N GLY A 37 8.47 14.24 -3.79
CA GLY A 37 8.65 15.41 -4.65
C GLY A 37 8.43 15.15 -6.15
N GLU A 38 8.39 13.89 -6.59
CA GLU A 38 8.25 13.55 -8.03
C GLU A 38 6.79 13.64 -8.53
N ASP A 39 5.78 13.69 -7.65
CA ASP A 39 4.36 13.54 -8.04
C ASP A 39 3.35 14.43 -7.29
N SER A 40 2.20 14.67 -7.93
CA SER A 40 1.04 15.31 -7.32
C SER A 40 0.13 14.36 -6.52
N SER A 41 0.29 13.04 -6.70
CA SER A 41 -0.46 11.99 -6.00
C SER A 41 0.53 11.12 -5.24
N ILE A 42 0.58 11.28 -3.92
CA ILE A 42 1.51 10.55 -3.06
C ILE A 42 0.72 9.38 -2.43
N PRO A 43 0.92 8.13 -2.87
CA PRO A 43 0.13 7.00 -2.39
C PRO A 43 0.61 6.46 -1.05
N PHE A 44 1.25 7.29 -0.23
CA PHE A 44 1.74 6.91 1.09
C PHE A 44 1.72 8.10 2.04
N ALA A 45 1.69 7.80 3.33
CA ALA A 45 1.74 8.81 4.38
C ALA A 45 2.66 8.36 5.51
N ASN A 46 3.34 9.33 6.12
CA ASN A 46 3.92 9.11 7.44
C ASN A 46 2.78 9.04 8.46
N ILE A 47 2.70 7.92 9.17
CA ILE A 47 1.67 7.69 10.18
C ILE A 47 2.29 7.59 11.56
N ASN A 48 1.67 8.29 12.52
CA ASN A 48 2.01 8.12 13.91
C ASN A 48 1.32 6.86 14.46
N LEU A 49 2.11 5.88 14.88
CA LEU A 49 1.61 4.69 15.57
C LEU A 49 1.87 4.75 17.08
N ASP A 50 2.79 5.61 17.55
CA ASP A 50 3.15 5.78 18.95
C ASP A 50 3.00 7.25 19.38
N TYR A 51 2.01 7.52 20.23
CA TYR A 51 1.71 8.86 20.74
C TYR A 51 2.87 9.53 21.52
N ASP A 52 3.92 8.77 21.88
CA ASP A 52 5.02 9.20 22.76
C ASP A 52 6.39 9.36 22.06
N GLN A 53 6.51 9.09 20.75
CA GLN A 53 7.75 9.35 20.01
C GLN A 53 7.58 10.49 19.00
N ASP A 54 8.32 11.58 19.22
CA ASP A 54 8.35 12.77 18.37
C ASP A 54 8.97 12.53 16.98
N ASP A 55 9.53 11.35 16.74
CA ASP A 55 10.27 11.01 15.52
C ASP A 55 9.57 9.85 14.79
N ASN A 56 8.45 10.16 14.13
CA ASN A 56 7.64 9.17 13.40
C ASN A 56 8.37 8.67 12.16
N LYS A 57 8.72 7.38 12.17
CA LYS A 57 9.45 6.74 11.07
C LYS A 57 8.59 5.81 10.23
N ASN A 58 7.33 5.59 10.61
CA ASN A 58 6.44 4.64 9.94
C ASN A 58 5.77 5.24 8.70
N ILE A 59 5.92 4.58 7.56
CA ILE A 59 5.28 4.96 6.30
C ILE A 59 4.26 3.90 5.90
N LEU A 60 3.01 4.32 5.71
CA LEU A 60 1.92 3.48 5.24
C LEU A 60 1.62 3.77 3.78
N PHE A 61 1.82 2.77 2.92
CA PHE A 61 1.45 2.81 1.51
C PHE A 61 0.01 2.33 1.32
N MET A 62 -0.72 3.04 0.46
CA MET A 62 -2.10 2.72 0.10
C MET A 62 -2.20 1.40 -0.64
N VAL A 63 -3.37 0.77 -0.53
CA VAL A 63 -3.75 -0.38 -1.35
C VAL A 63 -3.63 0.00 -2.83
N GLY A 64 -3.01 -0.87 -3.62
CA GLY A 64 -2.82 -0.64 -5.05
C GLY A 64 -1.55 0.12 -5.40
N SER A 65 -0.70 0.46 -4.42
CA SER A 65 0.65 0.97 -4.70
C SER A 65 1.44 -0.03 -5.55
N ILE A 66 2.05 0.46 -6.62
CA ILE A 66 2.81 -0.34 -7.60
C ILE A 66 4.29 -0.07 -7.40
N PHE A 67 5.10 -1.12 -7.40
CA PHE A 67 6.54 -1.00 -7.27
C PHE A 67 7.26 -1.72 -8.40
N ARG A 68 8.24 -1.05 -9.01
CA ARG A 68 9.15 -1.66 -9.99
C ARG A 68 10.34 -2.26 -9.26
N LEU A 69 10.66 -3.52 -9.59
CA LEU A 69 11.90 -4.15 -9.15
C LEU A 69 13.10 -3.44 -9.77
N VAL A 70 14.01 -2.94 -8.93
CA VAL A 70 15.26 -2.30 -9.35
C VAL A 70 16.40 -3.30 -9.32
N SER A 71 16.57 -4.02 -8.20
CA SER A 71 17.64 -5.02 -8.07
C SER A 71 17.37 -6.01 -6.95
N ILE A 72 18.01 -7.17 -7.04
CA ILE A 72 18.09 -8.16 -5.97
C ILE A 72 19.57 -8.36 -5.66
N SER A 73 19.94 -8.22 -4.41
CA SER A 73 21.34 -8.35 -3.96
C SER A 73 21.41 -9.01 -2.59
N TYR A 74 22.62 -9.33 -2.16
CA TYR A 74 22.88 -9.89 -0.83
C TYR A 74 23.88 -8.99 -0.11
N ASP A 75 23.63 -8.68 1.15
CA ASP A 75 24.61 -7.98 1.96
C ASP A 75 25.68 -8.92 2.54
N LYS A 76 26.57 -8.34 3.34
CA LYS A 76 27.68 -9.05 3.99
C LYS A 76 27.21 -10.18 4.91
N ASP A 77 26.02 -10.04 5.48
CA ASP A 77 25.40 -11.02 6.38
C ASP A 77 24.48 -11.98 5.62
N LYS A 78 24.57 -12.00 4.27
CA LYS A 78 23.78 -12.82 3.36
C LYS A 78 22.27 -12.57 3.44
N ARG A 79 21.84 -11.41 3.93
CA ARG A 79 20.43 -11.01 3.88
C ARG A 79 20.08 -10.63 2.44
N CYS A 80 18.94 -11.11 1.94
CA CYS A 80 18.45 -10.68 0.63
C CYS A 80 17.96 -9.24 0.74
N ILE A 81 18.47 -8.36 -0.12
CA ILE A 81 17.99 -7.00 -0.25
C ILE A 81 17.32 -6.87 -1.62
N ILE A 82 16.02 -6.61 -1.60
CA ILE A 82 15.22 -6.32 -2.79
C ILE A 82 14.99 -4.81 -2.83
N LYS A 83 15.64 -4.15 -3.79
CA LYS A 83 15.40 -2.73 -4.04
C LYS A 83 14.25 -2.57 -5.01
N ILE A 84 13.27 -1.76 -4.63
CA ILE A 84 12.10 -1.45 -5.45
C ILE A 84 11.88 0.06 -5.49
N LYS A 85 11.32 0.57 -6.59
CA LYS A 85 10.94 1.97 -6.72
C LYS A 85 9.41 2.07 -6.81
N LEU A 86 8.81 2.99 -6.07
CA LEU A 86 7.39 3.32 -6.21
C LEU A 86 7.16 3.91 -7.61
N CYS A 87 6.23 3.31 -8.35
CA CYS A 87 5.84 3.78 -9.68
C CYS A 87 4.80 4.89 -9.60
N ASN A 88 4.80 5.76 -10.61
CA ASN A 88 3.81 6.81 -10.78
C ASN A 88 3.15 6.81 -12.15
N GLU A 89 2.09 7.61 -12.29
CA GLU A 89 1.30 7.68 -13.52
C GLU A 89 2.04 8.33 -14.69
N ASN A 90 3.13 9.05 -14.40
CA ASN A 90 3.93 9.72 -15.42
C ASN A 90 4.88 8.76 -16.16
N GLU A 91 5.03 7.53 -15.67
CA GLU A 91 5.84 6.50 -16.31
C GLU A 91 5.16 5.97 -17.60
N PRO A 92 5.75 6.21 -18.79
CA PRO A 92 5.09 5.92 -20.08
C PRO A 92 4.72 4.44 -20.27
N ASP A 93 5.52 3.53 -19.72
CA ASP A 93 5.32 2.09 -19.81
C ASP A 93 4.23 1.57 -18.88
N LEU A 94 3.77 2.37 -17.92
CA LEU A 94 2.73 2.01 -16.96
C LEU A 94 1.39 2.72 -17.20
N GLN A 95 1.32 3.66 -18.15
CA GLN A 95 0.07 4.37 -18.45
C GLN A 95 -1.09 3.42 -18.72
N GLN A 96 -0.89 2.40 -19.54
CA GLN A 96 -1.92 1.41 -19.85
C GLN A 96 -2.34 0.61 -18.61
N LEU A 97 -1.40 0.33 -17.71
CA LEU A 97 -1.68 -0.36 -16.45
C LEU A 97 -2.57 0.50 -15.54
N PHE A 98 -2.21 1.77 -15.33
CA PHE A 98 -3.01 2.71 -14.54
C PHE A 98 -4.38 2.99 -15.17
N GLU A 99 -4.48 3.07 -16.50
CA GLU A 99 -5.76 3.17 -17.20
C GLU A 99 -6.65 1.94 -16.98
N ASN A 100 -6.09 0.73 -17.06
CA ASN A 100 -6.84 -0.49 -16.79
C ASN A 100 -7.32 -0.55 -15.34
N MET A 101 -6.46 -0.21 -14.38
CA MET A 101 -6.86 -0.14 -12.97
C MET A 101 -7.99 0.87 -12.73
N ARG A 102 -7.98 2.01 -13.43
CA ARG A 102 -9.08 3.00 -13.37
C ARG A 102 -10.37 2.49 -14.00
N LYS A 103 -10.30 1.74 -15.10
CA LYS A 103 -11.49 1.13 -15.70
C LYS A 103 -12.12 0.09 -14.77
N GLU A 104 -11.31 -0.65 -14.03
CA GLU A 104 -11.79 -1.67 -13.09
C GLU A 104 -12.34 -1.07 -11.79
N ASN A 105 -11.68 -0.04 -11.25
CA ASN A 105 -12.01 0.54 -9.93
C ASN A 105 -12.83 1.84 -10.00
N GLY A 106 -13.09 2.37 -11.21
CA GLY A 106 -13.77 3.64 -11.44
C GLY A 106 -12.82 4.83 -11.60
N TYR A 107 -13.33 5.89 -12.23
CA TYR A 107 -12.64 7.17 -12.36
C TYR A 107 -13.11 8.13 -11.25
N GLY A 108 -12.18 8.72 -10.50
CA GLY A 108 -12.47 9.76 -9.49
C GLY A 108 -12.02 9.39 -8.07
N GLU A 109 -12.45 10.20 -7.08
CA GLU A 109 -12.19 9.93 -5.67
C GLU A 109 -12.89 8.64 -5.21
N THR A 110 -12.18 7.84 -4.40
CA THR A 110 -12.71 6.63 -3.80
C THR A 110 -13.95 6.95 -2.96
N ASN A 111 -15.09 6.38 -3.34
CA ASN A 111 -16.34 6.47 -2.57
C ASN A 111 -16.65 5.13 -1.88
N LEU A 112 -17.70 5.11 -1.06
CA LEU A 112 -18.09 3.90 -0.31
C LEU A 112 -18.43 2.72 -1.21
N LEU A 113 -18.94 2.96 -2.43
CA LEU A 113 -19.22 1.91 -3.41
C LEU A 113 -17.92 1.27 -3.91
N VAL A 114 -16.97 2.09 -4.36
CA VAL A 114 -15.66 1.64 -4.83
C VAL A 114 -14.93 0.87 -3.73
N LEU A 115 -14.92 1.39 -2.50
CA LEU A 115 -14.33 0.70 -1.36
C LEU A 115 -14.99 -0.67 -1.11
N ALA A 116 -16.33 -0.75 -1.16
CA ALA A 116 -17.03 -2.02 -0.98
C ALA A 116 -16.74 -3.02 -2.10
N MET A 117 -16.61 -2.57 -3.35
CA MET A 117 -16.22 -3.42 -4.48
C MET A 117 -14.81 -3.98 -4.27
N ILE A 118 -13.84 -3.15 -3.90
CA ILE A 118 -12.48 -3.59 -3.58
C ILE A 118 -12.50 -4.62 -2.44
N LEU A 119 -13.26 -4.38 -1.37
CA LEU A 119 -13.37 -5.31 -0.24
C LEU A 119 -13.98 -6.65 -0.66
N ARG A 120 -15.00 -6.63 -1.52
CA ARG A 120 -15.61 -7.85 -2.10
C ARG A 120 -14.58 -8.64 -2.89
N ASP A 121 -13.81 -7.97 -3.75
CA ASP A 121 -12.82 -8.62 -4.62
C ASP A 121 -11.64 -9.17 -3.80
N MET A 122 -11.36 -8.58 -2.63
CA MET A 122 -10.45 -9.12 -1.62
C MET A 122 -11.04 -10.28 -0.78
N GLY A 123 -12.28 -10.71 -1.05
CA GLY A 123 -12.99 -11.76 -0.30
C GLY A 123 -13.46 -11.32 1.09
N LYS A 124 -13.47 -10.02 1.39
CA LYS A 124 -13.92 -9.44 2.66
C LYS A 124 -15.41 -9.09 2.61
N PHE A 125 -16.24 -10.09 2.36
CA PHE A 125 -17.68 -9.91 2.10
C PHE A 125 -18.42 -9.19 3.23
N ASP A 126 -18.20 -9.55 4.49
CA ASP A 126 -18.85 -8.90 5.65
C ASP A 126 -18.53 -7.40 5.74
N LEU A 127 -17.28 -7.04 5.44
CA LEU A 127 -16.85 -5.64 5.42
C LEU A 127 -17.45 -4.90 4.21
N ALA A 128 -17.44 -5.53 3.03
CA ALA A 128 -18.05 -4.97 1.83
C ALA A 128 -19.55 -4.66 2.06
N GLU A 129 -20.31 -5.62 2.60
CA GLU A 129 -21.72 -5.46 2.94
C GLU A 129 -21.94 -4.31 3.93
N LYS A 130 -21.13 -4.24 5.00
CA LYS A 130 -21.19 -3.15 5.98
C LYS A 130 -21.03 -1.78 5.34
N TYR A 131 -20.10 -1.63 4.40
CA TYR A 131 -19.87 -0.35 3.73
C TYR A 131 -20.95 -0.02 2.70
N LEU A 132 -21.54 -1.02 2.01
CA LEU A 132 -22.73 -0.82 1.17
C LEU A 132 -23.93 -0.34 1.98
N PHE A 133 -24.21 -0.96 3.13
CA PHE A 133 -25.28 -0.50 4.02
C PHE A 133 -25.04 0.91 4.56
N ARG A 134 -23.78 1.25 4.89
CA ARG A 134 -23.43 2.62 5.29
C ARG A 134 -23.69 3.60 4.16
N MET A 135 -23.35 3.24 2.92
CA MET A 135 -23.61 4.06 1.74
C MET A 135 -25.11 4.33 1.57
N LEU A 136 -25.95 3.27 1.61
CA LEU A 136 -27.41 3.42 1.49
C LEU A 136 -28.00 4.36 2.55
N LYS A 137 -27.49 4.31 3.79
CA LYS A 137 -27.92 5.22 4.87
C LYS A 137 -27.54 6.68 4.65
N GLN A 138 -26.58 6.97 3.78
CA GLN A 138 -26.10 8.32 3.48
C GLN A 138 -26.74 8.90 2.22
N LEU A 139 -27.52 8.11 1.47
CA LEU A 139 -28.22 8.59 0.29
C LEU A 139 -29.36 9.55 0.67
N PRO A 140 -29.59 10.61 -0.12
CA PRO A 140 -30.74 11.48 0.08
C PRO A 140 -32.05 10.70 -0.14
N PRO A 141 -33.16 11.05 0.53
CA PRO A 141 -34.41 10.26 0.48
C PRO A 141 -35.03 10.03 -0.91
N ASN A 142 -34.62 10.82 -1.91
CA ASN A 142 -35.09 10.73 -3.30
C ASN A 142 -34.01 10.19 -4.24
N ASP A 143 -32.97 9.55 -3.71
CA ASP A 143 -31.91 8.96 -4.52
C ASP A 143 -32.44 7.75 -5.30
N PRO A 144 -32.17 7.63 -6.61
CA PRO A 144 -32.63 6.51 -7.43
C PRO A 144 -32.09 5.13 -7.00
N LEU A 145 -31.13 5.08 -6.07
CA LEU A 145 -30.60 3.85 -5.49
C LEU A 145 -31.28 3.42 -4.17
N LEU A 146 -32.21 4.22 -3.61
CA LEU A 146 -33.07 3.87 -2.47
C LEU A 146 -34.42 3.30 -2.93
#